data_AF-A0A5E4RP31-F1
#
_entry.id   AF-A0A5E4RP31-F1
#
_cell.length_a   1.000
_cell.length_b   1.000
_cell.length_c   1.000
_cell.angle_alpha   90.00
_cell.angle_beta   90.00
_cell.angle_gamma   90.00
#
_symmetry.space_group_name_H-M   'P 1'
#
loop_
_entity.id
_entity.type
_entity.pdbx_description
1 polymer ?
#
loop_
_entity_poly.entity_id
_entity_poly.type
_entity_poly.pdbx_seq_one_letter_code
_entity_poly.pdbx_strand_id
1 'polypeptide(L)'
;MQVHVQPLGKRFEVAPGDNLLKALIDRQIPVSHSCLSGRCGTCRCRVVSGEVREAEGVEYRHHDGNGNGNGNGNGNGNGPAGQAESTPSPARYVLACQSTVHGDCEIALPEVDEVVVHPAKILKATVLAIEPLTHDIKRLLLKPAKPLSFSPGQYATLQFTPAHIRPYSMAGLDADDTLEFHIRRVPGGAVTGYVDEQLKVGDAVRVSGPLGTSYLRTRHDGPMLCVAGGTGLAPVLSIVRGALARGMTNPIDIYVGARSPADVYGLAWLRELASRHDGIRLQVVTTTDAADAPGAPITSIASGASAASEAFGAPGAPGAPDAPEALNPGFRLGHVTDALAADYAAPEALSGWRAYLCGAPPMVDAATRLLRERGIDAAHIYADAFYAKAA
;
A
#
# COMPACT_ATOMS: atom_id res chain seq x y z
N MET A 1 -34.11 -4.05 8.07
CA MET A 1 -33.47 -4.96 7.10
C MET A 1 -32.42 -5.77 7.83
N GLN A 2 -32.29 -7.05 7.52
CA GLN A 2 -31.31 -7.94 8.12
C GLN A 2 -30.11 -8.12 7.19
N VAL A 3 -28.91 -7.86 7.72
CA VAL A 3 -27.63 -8.13 7.05
C VAL A 3 -27.03 -9.40 7.65
N HIS A 4 -26.69 -10.37 6.80
CA HIS A 4 -25.92 -11.56 7.17
C HIS A 4 -24.49 -11.45 6.64
N VAL A 5 -23.50 -11.75 7.48
CA VAL A 5 -22.07 -11.62 7.14
C VAL A 5 -21.37 -12.96 7.20
N GLN A 6 -20.99 -13.47 6.02
CA GLN A 6 -20.10 -14.62 5.84
C GLN A 6 -18.61 -14.18 5.87
N PRO A 7 -17.68 -15.07 6.22
CA PRO A 7 -17.89 -16.38 6.86
C PRO A 7 -18.28 -16.31 8.35
N LEU A 8 -18.35 -15.11 8.94
CA LEU A 8 -18.55 -14.89 10.38
C LEU A 8 -19.87 -15.38 10.98
N GLY A 9 -20.88 -15.68 10.17
CA GLY A 9 -22.24 -16.06 10.62
C GLY A 9 -22.97 -14.96 11.41
N LYS A 10 -22.48 -13.71 11.37
CA LYS A 10 -23.04 -12.59 12.13
C LYS A 10 -24.27 -12.04 11.43
N ARG A 11 -25.33 -11.78 12.19
CA ARG A 11 -26.56 -11.14 11.73
C ARG A 11 -26.83 -9.88 12.52
N PHE A 12 -27.29 -8.84 11.85
CA PHE A 12 -27.70 -7.60 12.50
C PHE A 12 -28.76 -6.85 11.68
N GLU A 13 -29.50 -5.99 12.36
CA GLU A 13 -30.50 -5.13 11.74
C GLU A 13 -29.91 -3.76 11.37
N VAL A 14 -30.37 -3.22 10.25
CA VAL A 14 -30.09 -1.87 9.74
C VAL A 14 -31.37 -1.20 9.22
N ALA A 15 -31.36 0.13 9.18
CA ALA A 15 -32.41 0.94 8.56
C ALA A 15 -32.25 0.99 7.02
N PRO A 16 -33.33 1.25 6.28
CA PRO A 16 -33.26 1.51 4.84
C PRO A 16 -32.31 2.68 4.54
N GLY A 17 -31.35 2.48 3.64
CA GLY A 17 -30.35 3.48 3.26
C GLY A 17 -29.12 3.56 4.16
N ASP A 18 -29.00 2.74 5.23
CA ASP A 18 -27.81 2.71 6.07
C ASP A 18 -26.55 2.35 5.26
N ASN A 19 -25.46 3.09 5.50
CA ASN A 19 -24.16 2.83 4.86
C ASN A 19 -23.56 1.51 5.38
N LEU A 20 -23.21 0.61 4.46
CA LEU A 20 -22.78 -0.75 4.79
C LEU A 20 -21.49 -0.76 5.62
N LEU A 21 -20.47 0.04 5.26
CA LEU A 21 -19.22 0.09 6.03
C LEU A 21 -19.46 0.62 7.44
N LYS A 22 -20.24 1.69 7.59
CA LYS A 22 -20.57 2.23 8.93
C LYS A 22 -21.31 1.18 9.76
N ALA A 23 -22.31 0.50 9.19
CA ALA A 23 -23.07 -0.52 9.90
C ALA A 23 -22.19 -1.68 10.41
N LEU A 24 -21.20 -2.09 9.62
CA LEU A 24 -20.19 -3.10 9.98
C LEU A 24 -19.26 -2.61 11.11
N ILE A 25 -18.70 -1.40 10.98
CA ILE A 25 -17.79 -0.80 11.98
C ILE A 25 -18.49 -0.62 13.33
N ASP A 26 -19.71 -0.04 13.34
CA ASP A 26 -20.48 0.21 14.57
C ASP A 26 -20.75 -1.08 15.36
N ARG A 27 -20.81 -2.22 14.66
CA ARG A 27 -21.08 -3.55 15.23
C ARG A 27 -19.82 -4.41 15.40
N GLN A 28 -18.65 -3.78 15.32
CA GLN A 28 -17.33 -4.40 15.50
C GLN A 28 -17.09 -5.59 14.55
N ILE A 29 -17.71 -5.57 13.37
CA ILE A 29 -17.46 -6.58 12.34
C ILE A 29 -16.12 -6.24 11.65
N PRO A 30 -15.13 -7.15 11.63
CA PRO A 30 -13.81 -6.89 11.07
C PRO A 30 -13.86 -6.75 9.55
N VAL A 31 -13.99 -5.51 9.07
CA VAL A 31 -13.95 -5.16 7.65
C VAL A 31 -12.79 -4.20 7.35
N SER A 32 -11.96 -4.57 6.38
CA SER A 32 -10.85 -3.74 5.92
C SER A 32 -11.38 -2.47 5.24
N HIS A 33 -10.81 -1.29 5.55
CA HIS A 33 -11.16 -0.01 4.94
C HIS A 33 -10.02 1.01 5.11
N SER A 34 -9.97 2.02 4.22
CA SER A 34 -9.00 3.11 4.29
C SER A 34 -9.59 4.46 3.85
N CYS A 35 -9.74 4.70 2.53
CA CYS A 35 -10.01 6.06 2.01
C CYS A 35 -11.43 6.63 2.22
N LEU A 36 -12.39 5.80 2.67
CA LEU A 36 -13.83 6.09 2.81
C LEU A 36 -14.56 6.70 1.58
N SER A 37 -13.89 6.83 0.44
CA SER A 37 -14.34 7.58 -0.75
C SER A 37 -14.39 6.73 -2.02
N GLY A 38 -14.46 5.41 -1.89
CA GLY A 38 -14.55 4.45 -3.00
C GLY A 38 -13.27 4.19 -3.78
N ARG A 39 -12.18 4.94 -3.54
CA ARG A 39 -10.99 4.91 -4.41
C ARG A 39 -10.03 3.74 -4.15
N CYS A 40 -9.80 3.38 -2.89
CA CYS A 40 -8.78 2.40 -2.52
C CYS A 40 -9.19 0.92 -2.70
N GLY A 41 -10.44 0.63 -3.05
CA GLY A 41 -10.99 -0.74 -3.17
C GLY A 41 -11.08 -1.55 -1.87
N THR A 42 -10.36 -1.20 -0.81
CA THR A 42 -10.09 -2.07 0.35
C THR A 42 -11.32 -2.54 1.14
N CYS A 43 -12.43 -1.81 1.07
CA CYS A 43 -13.71 -2.19 1.70
C CYS A 43 -14.62 -3.06 0.81
N ARG A 44 -14.02 -3.78 -0.14
CA ARG A 44 -14.70 -4.70 -1.05
C ARG A 44 -15.40 -5.82 -0.27
N CYS A 45 -16.69 -5.98 -0.52
CA CYS A 45 -17.52 -7.07 -0.02
C CYS A 45 -18.11 -7.81 -1.23
N ARG A 46 -18.19 -9.14 -1.17
CA ARG A 46 -18.99 -9.90 -2.14
C ARG A 46 -20.44 -9.88 -1.68
N VAL A 47 -21.38 -9.51 -2.54
CA VAL A 47 -22.82 -9.68 -2.26
C VAL A 47 -23.20 -11.10 -2.66
N VAL A 48 -23.60 -11.90 -1.68
CA VAL A 48 -24.07 -13.28 -1.87
C VAL A 48 -25.53 -13.27 -2.31
N SER A 49 -26.36 -12.43 -1.67
CA SER A 49 -27.76 -12.22 -2.02
C SER A 49 -28.28 -10.86 -1.52
N GLY A 50 -29.42 -10.41 -2.07
CA GLY A 50 -30.18 -9.27 -1.56
C GLY A 50 -29.80 -7.87 -2.05
N GLU A 51 -30.47 -6.86 -1.50
CA GLU A 51 -30.43 -5.48 -2.00
C GLU A 51 -29.40 -4.59 -1.28
N VAL A 52 -28.20 -4.53 -1.86
CA VAL A 52 -27.19 -3.49 -1.58
C VAL A 52 -27.05 -2.60 -2.81
N ARG A 53 -27.07 -1.28 -2.65
CA ARG A 53 -26.95 -0.29 -3.74
C ARG A 53 -25.70 0.56 -3.56
N GLU A 54 -24.90 0.72 -4.61
CA GLU A 54 -23.75 1.63 -4.62
C GLU A 54 -24.20 3.03 -5.06
N ALA A 55 -23.47 4.06 -4.63
CA ALA A 55 -23.68 5.42 -5.09
C ALA A 55 -23.43 5.55 -6.60
N GLU A 56 -24.25 6.34 -7.30
CA GLU A 56 -24.12 6.54 -8.76
C GLU A 56 -22.71 7.04 -9.12
N GLY A 57 -22.12 6.44 -10.16
CA GLY A 57 -20.76 6.74 -10.61
C GLY A 57 -19.63 5.94 -9.94
N VAL A 58 -19.93 5.12 -8.91
CA VAL A 58 -18.95 4.20 -8.31
C VAL A 58 -18.97 2.85 -9.05
N GLU A 59 -18.42 2.81 -10.27
CA GLU A 59 -18.28 1.55 -11.01
C GLU A 59 -17.08 0.72 -10.50
N TYR A 60 -17.34 -0.28 -9.65
CA TYR A 60 -16.43 -1.41 -9.54
C TYR A 60 -16.52 -2.26 -10.82
N ARG A 61 -15.70 -1.95 -11.83
CA ARG A 61 -15.64 -2.79 -13.03
C ARG A 61 -15.03 -4.15 -12.71
N HIS A 62 -15.90 -5.15 -12.70
CA HIS A 62 -15.54 -6.52 -13.03
C HIS A 62 -15.28 -6.60 -14.53
N HIS A 63 -14.02 -6.74 -14.90
CA HIS A 63 -13.67 -7.49 -16.10
C HIS A 63 -13.32 -8.89 -15.65
N ASP A 64 -14.37 -9.70 -15.51
CA ASP A 64 -14.21 -11.14 -15.61
C ASP A 64 -13.73 -11.43 -17.04
N GLY A 65 -12.73 -12.30 -17.18
CA GLY A 65 -12.01 -12.52 -18.44
C GLY A 65 -12.84 -13.24 -19.50
N ASN A 66 -13.79 -12.55 -20.14
CA ASN A 66 -14.29 -12.91 -21.46
C ASN A 66 -14.81 -11.66 -22.19
N GLY A 67 -14.14 -11.27 -23.28
CA GLY A 67 -14.44 -10.04 -23.98
C GLY A 67 -15.63 -10.17 -24.92
N ASN A 68 -16.61 -9.28 -24.80
CA ASN A 68 -17.06 -8.51 -25.96
C ASN A 68 -17.64 -7.16 -25.52
N GLY A 69 -17.21 -6.07 -26.16
CA GLY A 69 -17.72 -4.74 -25.86
C GLY A 69 -19.03 -4.48 -26.60
N ASN A 70 -20.08 -4.12 -25.87
CA ASN A 70 -21.10 -3.23 -26.43
C ASN A 70 -21.72 -2.36 -25.33
N GLY A 71 -21.84 -1.07 -25.58
CA GLY A 71 -22.37 -0.10 -24.63
C GLY A 71 -23.88 0.08 -24.81
N ASN A 72 -24.64 -0.23 -23.75
CA ASN A 72 -25.95 0.35 -23.44
C ASN A 72 -26.25 -0.04 -21.98
N GLY A 73 -26.91 0.75 -21.15
CA GLY A 73 -27.83 1.85 -21.44
C GLY A 73 -28.97 1.68 -20.44
N ASN A 74 -29.18 2.68 -19.59
CA ASN A 74 -30.08 2.57 -18.44
C ASN A 74 -31.52 2.23 -18.88
N GLY A 75 -32.12 1.18 -18.30
CA GLY A 75 -33.37 0.57 -18.76
C GLY A 75 -34.28 0.12 -17.63
N ASN A 76 -35.07 1.06 -17.09
CA ASN A 76 -36.07 0.79 -16.07
C ASN A 76 -37.26 0.02 -16.68
N GLY A 77 -37.63 -1.15 -16.14
CA GLY A 77 -38.63 -2.03 -16.77
C GLY A 77 -39.34 -2.99 -15.82
N ASN A 78 -40.56 -2.64 -15.42
CA ASN A 78 -41.52 -3.59 -14.86
C ASN A 78 -42.00 -4.56 -15.96
N GLY A 79 -41.80 -5.87 -15.75
CA GLY A 79 -42.30 -6.94 -16.62
C GLY A 79 -42.64 -8.19 -15.79
N PRO A 80 -43.68 -8.97 -16.15
CA PRO A 80 -44.22 -10.00 -15.27
C PRO A 80 -43.38 -11.29 -15.23
N ALA A 81 -43.61 -12.09 -14.19
CA ALA A 81 -42.83 -13.28 -13.86
C ALA A 81 -42.83 -14.36 -14.96
N GLY A 82 -41.63 -14.73 -15.40
CA GLY A 82 -41.34 -15.94 -16.17
C GLY A 82 -40.23 -16.73 -15.48
N GLN A 83 -40.41 -18.04 -15.33
CA GLN A 83 -39.41 -18.92 -14.72
C GLN A 83 -38.23 -19.08 -15.69
N ALA A 84 -37.02 -18.78 -15.23
CA ALA A 84 -35.78 -19.02 -15.95
C ALA A 84 -34.80 -19.77 -15.05
N GLU A 85 -34.21 -20.84 -15.59
CA GLU A 85 -33.31 -21.73 -14.84
C GLU A 85 -32.01 -21.04 -14.45
N SER A 86 -31.45 -21.43 -13.30
CA SER A 86 -30.41 -20.68 -12.60
C SER A 86 -29.02 -20.92 -13.20
N THR A 87 -28.67 -20.18 -14.24
CA THR A 87 -27.25 -19.84 -14.50
C THR A 87 -26.72 -19.07 -13.28
N PRO A 88 -25.58 -19.44 -12.68
CA PRO A 88 -25.01 -18.66 -11.58
C PRO A 88 -24.70 -17.24 -12.05
N SER A 89 -25.36 -16.25 -11.44
CA SER A 89 -25.05 -14.84 -11.69
C SER A 89 -23.57 -14.58 -11.31
N PRO A 90 -22.80 -13.84 -12.13
CA PRO A 90 -21.40 -13.54 -11.81
C PRO A 90 -21.32 -12.88 -10.43
N ALA A 91 -20.30 -13.25 -9.66
CA ALA A 91 -20.19 -12.86 -8.26
C ALA A 91 -20.20 -11.33 -8.13
N ARG A 92 -21.30 -10.76 -7.61
CA ARG A 92 -21.42 -9.33 -7.42
C ARG A 92 -20.52 -8.89 -6.26
N TYR A 93 -19.73 -7.85 -6.46
CA TYR A 93 -18.96 -7.21 -5.38
C TYR A 93 -19.30 -5.72 -5.33
N VAL A 94 -19.17 -5.13 -4.14
CA VAL A 94 -19.47 -3.73 -3.86
C VAL A 94 -18.42 -3.14 -2.92
N LEU A 95 -18.24 -1.83 -2.93
CA LEU A 95 -17.40 -1.12 -1.95
C LEU A 95 -18.26 -0.65 -0.78
N ALA A 96 -18.09 -1.26 0.40
CA ALA A 96 -18.94 -0.98 1.56
C ALA A 96 -18.99 0.50 1.97
N CYS A 97 -17.92 1.27 1.75
CA CYS A 97 -17.92 2.71 2.06
C CYS A 97 -18.83 3.53 1.12
N GLN A 98 -19.12 3.04 -0.08
CA GLN A 98 -20.01 3.67 -1.07
C GLN A 98 -21.33 2.91 -1.24
N SER A 99 -21.61 1.94 -0.36
CA SER A 99 -22.78 1.06 -0.43
C SER A 99 -23.81 1.40 0.65
N THR A 100 -25.08 1.30 0.30
CA THR A 100 -26.23 1.42 1.22
C THR A 100 -27.12 0.19 1.14
N VAL A 101 -27.75 -0.19 2.24
CA VAL A 101 -28.63 -1.38 2.32
C VAL A 101 -30.09 -0.98 2.07
N HIS A 102 -30.76 -1.66 1.13
CA HIS A 102 -32.14 -1.36 0.69
C HIS A 102 -33.11 -2.55 0.77
N GLY A 103 -32.63 -3.69 1.24
CA GLY A 103 -33.42 -4.87 1.59
C GLY A 103 -32.61 -5.80 2.48
N ASP A 104 -33.16 -6.95 2.84
CA ASP A 104 -32.39 -7.99 3.51
C ASP A 104 -31.29 -8.48 2.55
N CYS A 105 -30.08 -8.72 3.08
CA CYS A 105 -28.94 -9.09 2.25
C CYS A 105 -27.93 -9.97 2.97
N GLU A 106 -27.17 -10.71 2.18
CA GLU A 106 -26.04 -11.50 2.63
C GLU A 106 -24.79 -11.05 1.91
N ILE A 107 -23.74 -10.72 2.68
CA ILE A 107 -22.43 -10.36 2.17
C ILE A 107 -21.38 -11.34 2.68
N ALA A 108 -20.33 -11.56 1.88
CA ALA A 108 -19.12 -12.22 2.30
C ALA A 108 -17.96 -11.21 2.34
N LEU A 109 -17.30 -11.12 3.49
CA LEU A 109 -16.08 -10.36 3.65
C LEU A 109 -14.89 -11.23 3.19
N PRO A 110 -13.99 -10.72 2.33
CA PRO A 110 -12.76 -11.43 2.00
C PRO A 110 -11.84 -11.51 3.22
N GLU A 111 -11.09 -12.60 3.33
CA GLU A 111 -9.91 -12.72 4.22
C GLU A 111 -10.15 -12.40 5.71
N VAL A 112 -11.35 -12.64 6.25
CA VAL A 112 -11.68 -12.29 7.65
C VAL A 112 -10.65 -12.79 8.66
N ASP A 113 -10.14 -14.01 8.47
CA ASP A 113 -9.15 -14.61 9.38
C ASP A 113 -7.72 -14.05 9.22
N GLU A 114 -7.47 -13.24 8.20
CA GLU A 114 -6.27 -12.41 8.05
C GLU A 114 -6.51 -10.93 8.43
N VAL A 115 -7.73 -10.55 8.85
CA VAL A 115 -8.01 -9.20 9.34
C VAL A 115 -7.40 -9.02 10.73
N VAL A 116 -6.12 -8.63 10.77
CA VAL A 116 -5.39 -8.31 12.00
C VAL A 116 -5.88 -6.96 12.53
N VAL A 117 -6.58 -6.99 13.67
CA VAL A 117 -7.03 -5.79 14.39
C VAL A 117 -6.10 -5.51 15.56
N HIS A 118 -5.18 -4.57 15.38
CA HIS A 118 -4.46 -3.95 16.49
C HIS A 118 -5.32 -2.84 17.10
N PRO A 119 -5.56 -2.81 18.43
CA PRO A 119 -6.36 -1.75 19.03
C PRO A 119 -5.71 -0.38 18.84
N ALA A 120 -6.36 0.50 18.08
CA ALA A 120 -5.88 1.85 17.83
C ALA A 120 -5.78 2.63 19.15
N LYS A 121 -4.60 3.21 19.41
CA LYS A 121 -4.26 3.95 20.62
C LYS A 121 -3.68 5.30 20.26
N ILE A 122 -3.72 6.20 21.23
CA ILE A 122 -3.12 7.52 21.16
C ILE A 122 -1.96 7.55 22.16
N LEU A 123 -0.74 7.79 21.68
CA LEU A 123 0.46 7.83 22.50
C LEU A 123 1.30 9.08 22.19
N LYS A 124 2.14 9.46 23.15
CA LYS A 124 3.19 10.45 22.94
C LYS A 124 4.44 9.72 22.46
N ALA A 125 5.14 10.30 21.50
CA ALA A 125 6.47 9.91 21.09
C ALA A 125 7.39 11.14 21.09
N THR A 126 8.71 10.92 21.13
CA THR A 126 9.73 11.97 21.08
C THR A 126 10.54 11.81 19.81
N VAL A 127 10.82 12.90 19.09
CA VAL A 127 11.72 12.88 17.93
C VAL A 127 13.13 12.52 18.39
N LEU A 128 13.67 11.42 17.87
CA LEU A 128 15.06 11.01 18.09
C LEU A 128 15.99 11.52 16.97
N ALA A 129 15.55 11.41 15.72
CA ALA A 129 16.36 11.78 14.56
C ALA A 129 15.48 12.29 13.41
N ILE A 130 16.05 13.21 12.63
CA ILE A 130 15.50 13.72 11.37
C ILE A 130 16.67 13.70 10.37
N GLU A 131 16.70 12.70 9.50
CA GLU A 131 17.84 12.43 8.62
C GLU A 131 17.44 12.66 7.16
N PRO A 132 18.23 13.38 6.34
CA PRO A 132 17.96 13.50 4.90
C PRO A 132 18.21 12.14 4.20
N LEU A 133 17.26 11.70 3.38
CA LEU A 133 17.36 10.53 2.51
C LEU A 133 17.55 10.91 1.03
N THR A 134 16.97 12.04 0.62
CA THR A 134 17.18 12.70 -0.67
C THR A 134 17.18 14.21 -0.47
N HIS A 135 17.25 14.98 -1.56
CA HIS A 135 17.00 16.43 -1.58
C HIS A 135 15.62 16.84 -1.04
N ASP A 136 14.62 15.94 -1.06
CA ASP A 136 13.24 16.23 -0.67
C ASP A 136 12.58 15.17 0.23
N ILE A 137 13.30 14.16 0.72
CA ILE A 137 12.78 13.13 1.64
C ILE A 137 13.60 13.12 2.93
N LYS A 138 12.91 13.12 4.07
CA LYS A 138 13.48 12.95 5.40
C LYS A 138 13.00 11.64 6.04
N ARG A 139 13.91 10.93 6.70
CA ARG A 139 13.63 9.86 7.67
C ARG A 139 13.34 10.51 9.02
N LEU A 140 12.22 10.13 9.62
CA LEU A 140 11.84 10.57 10.96
C LEU A 140 11.83 9.35 11.88
N LEU A 141 12.65 9.38 12.93
CA LEU A 141 12.65 8.37 13.99
C LEU A 141 12.00 8.94 15.25
N LEU A 142 10.98 8.24 15.76
CA LEU A 142 10.28 8.60 17.00
C LEU A 142 10.46 7.50 18.05
N LYS A 143 10.85 7.86 19.29
CA LYS A 143 10.75 6.94 20.44
C LYS A 143 9.32 6.99 20.99
N PRO A 144 8.51 5.93 20.89
CA PRO A 144 7.18 5.94 21.47
C PRO A 144 7.29 5.75 23.00
N ALA A 145 6.50 6.51 23.78
CA ALA A 145 6.50 6.41 25.24
C ALA A 145 5.85 5.12 25.79
N LYS A 146 5.17 4.36 24.91
CA LYS A 146 4.62 3.02 25.15
C LYS A 146 4.70 2.22 23.85
N PRO A 147 4.86 0.89 23.88
CA PRO A 147 4.84 0.07 22.65
C PRO A 147 3.55 0.27 21.83
N LEU A 148 3.70 0.19 20.51
CA LEU A 148 2.61 0.23 19.54
C LEU A 148 2.67 -1.03 18.68
N SER A 149 1.78 -1.99 18.94
CA SER A 149 1.61 -3.15 18.06
C SER A 149 0.99 -2.71 16.74
N PHE A 150 1.54 -3.16 15.61
CA PHE A 150 1.02 -2.89 14.27
C PHE A 150 1.43 -3.96 13.27
N SER A 151 0.65 -4.13 12.20
CA SER A 151 0.98 -5.05 11.11
C SER A 151 1.87 -4.37 10.07
N PRO A 152 2.92 -5.05 9.54
CA PRO A 152 3.84 -4.43 8.60
C PRO A 152 3.14 -3.89 7.35
N GLY A 153 3.34 -2.60 7.04
CA GLY A 153 2.63 -1.83 6.01
C GLY A 153 1.56 -0.85 6.54
N GLN A 154 1.13 -0.97 7.81
CA GLN A 154 0.19 -0.02 8.41
C GLN A 154 0.77 1.40 8.59
N TYR A 155 -0.13 2.37 8.79
CA TYR A 155 0.21 3.77 9.03
C TYR A 155 -0.26 4.29 10.39
N ALA A 156 0.24 5.46 10.79
CA ALA A 156 -0.24 6.19 11.95
C ALA A 156 -0.52 7.64 11.58
N THR A 157 -1.48 8.28 12.26
CA THR A 157 -1.65 9.73 12.19
C THR A 157 -0.64 10.39 13.13
N LEU A 158 0.28 11.17 12.56
CA LEU A 158 1.22 12.00 13.31
C LEU A 158 0.64 13.41 13.47
N GLN A 159 0.60 13.88 14.71
CA GLN A 159 0.29 15.24 15.10
C GLN A 159 1.53 15.87 15.73
N PHE A 160 2.15 16.80 15.01
CA PHE A 160 3.30 17.58 15.50
C PHE A 160 2.83 18.84 16.26
N THR A 161 1.78 19.49 15.76
CA THR A 161 1.08 20.62 16.41
C THR A 161 -0.42 20.49 16.15
N PRO A 162 -1.31 21.26 16.81
CA PRO A 162 -2.74 21.27 16.47
C PRO A 162 -3.06 21.54 15.00
N ALA A 163 -2.20 22.27 14.26
CA ALA A 163 -2.36 22.53 12.83
C ALA A 163 -1.67 21.48 11.94
N HIS A 164 -0.63 20.80 12.47
CA HIS A 164 0.24 19.91 11.70
C HIS A 164 -0.08 18.44 11.97
N ILE A 165 -1.13 17.93 11.30
CA ILE A 165 -1.65 16.56 11.46
C ILE A 165 -1.77 15.87 10.09
N ARG A 166 -1.08 14.74 9.88
CA ARG A 166 -1.19 13.90 8.67
C ARG A 166 -0.93 12.41 8.96
N PRO A 167 -1.49 11.48 8.16
CA PRO A 167 -1.10 10.08 8.16
C PRO A 167 0.28 9.89 7.52
N TYR A 168 1.08 9.00 8.09
CA TYR A 168 2.35 8.52 7.52
C TYR A 168 2.49 7.02 7.77
N SER A 169 2.83 6.28 6.71
CA SER A 169 3.03 4.82 6.76
C SER A 169 4.35 4.49 7.46
N MET A 170 4.33 3.45 8.30
CA MET A 170 5.48 3.05 9.10
C MET A 170 6.44 2.20 8.24
N ALA A 171 7.74 2.51 8.28
CA ALA A 171 8.79 1.72 7.63
C ALA A 171 9.40 0.65 8.56
N GLY A 172 9.04 0.73 9.86
CA GLY A 172 9.48 -0.17 10.92
C GLY A 172 8.74 -1.51 10.97
N LEU A 173 9.15 -2.34 11.93
CA LEU A 173 8.35 -3.41 12.53
C LEU A 173 7.87 -2.97 13.92
N ASP A 174 6.84 -3.61 14.47
CA ASP A 174 6.34 -3.29 15.83
C ASP A 174 7.25 -3.77 16.96
N ALA A 175 8.16 -4.68 16.64
CA ALA A 175 9.29 -5.09 17.48
C ALA A 175 10.48 -4.11 17.44
N ASP A 176 10.49 -3.11 16.55
CA ASP A 176 11.56 -2.11 16.51
C ASP A 176 11.46 -1.17 17.73
N ASP A 177 12.61 -0.74 18.25
CA ASP A 177 12.68 0.20 19.38
C ASP A 177 12.11 1.61 19.07
N THR A 178 11.86 1.91 17.79
CA THR A 178 11.48 3.24 17.28
C THR A 178 10.44 3.13 16.17
N LEU A 179 9.52 4.09 16.10
CA LEU A 179 8.64 4.25 14.94
C LEU A 179 9.37 5.05 13.86
N GLU A 180 9.50 4.47 12.67
CA GLU A 180 10.18 5.07 11.52
C GLU A 180 9.20 5.48 10.41
N PHE A 181 9.38 6.68 9.86
CA PHE A 181 8.56 7.24 8.77
C PHE A 181 9.43 7.93 7.72
N HIS A 182 9.04 7.86 6.44
CA HIS A 182 9.71 8.60 5.36
C HIS A 182 8.77 9.70 4.83
N ILE A 183 9.20 10.96 4.95
CA ILE A 183 8.37 12.14 4.72
C ILE A 183 8.95 12.95 3.56
N ARG A 184 8.20 13.05 2.45
CA ARG A 184 8.56 13.92 1.31
C ARG A 184 8.14 15.36 1.60
N ARG A 185 9.02 16.32 1.33
CA ARG A 185 8.73 17.75 1.31
C ARG A 185 7.83 18.08 0.12
N VAL A 186 6.57 18.40 0.40
CA VAL A 186 5.66 18.94 -0.63
C VAL A 186 5.82 20.46 -0.66
N PRO A 187 6.14 21.10 -1.81
CA PRO A 187 6.16 22.55 -1.96
C PRO A 187 4.81 23.16 -1.56
N GLY A 188 4.83 24.23 -0.76
CA GLY A 188 3.61 24.84 -0.18
C GLY A 188 2.86 23.98 0.85
N GLY A 189 3.24 22.71 1.07
CA GLY A 189 2.57 21.82 2.01
C GLY A 189 2.85 22.19 3.46
N ALA A 190 1.82 22.64 4.19
CA ALA A 190 1.95 23.13 5.58
C ALA A 190 2.63 22.14 6.54
N VAL A 191 2.16 20.88 6.58
CA VAL A 191 2.70 19.88 7.51
C VAL A 191 4.12 19.45 7.13
N THR A 192 4.36 19.22 5.84
CA THR A 192 5.69 18.83 5.36
C THR A 192 6.71 19.97 5.46
N GLY A 193 6.28 21.22 5.36
CA GLY A 193 7.14 22.38 5.63
C GLY A 193 7.49 22.53 7.10
N TYR A 194 6.53 22.32 8.00
CA TYR A 194 6.83 22.26 9.44
C TYR A 194 7.85 21.15 9.78
N VAL A 195 7.68 19.94 9.24
CA VAL A 195 8.64 18.84 9.41
C VAL A 195 10.02 19.17 8.84
N ASP A 196 10.07 19.93 7.76
CA ASP A 196 11.30 20.26 7.04
C ASP A 196 12.09 21.40 7.70
N GLU A 197 11.40 22.43 8.19
CA GLU A 197 11.99 23.71 8.61
C GLU A 197 11.97 23.95 10.13
N GLN A 198 11.05 23.32 10.87
CA GLN A 198 10.74 23.70 12.26
C GLN A 198 10.84 22.56 13.28
N LEU A 199 10.56 21.32 12.89
CA LEU A 199 10.64 20.14 13.75
C LEU A 199 12.09 19.85 14.17
N LYS A 200 12.29 19.51 15.44
CA LYS A 200 13.63 19.27 16.04
C LYS A 200 13.67 17.97 16.84
N VAL A 201 14.89 17.45 17.01
CA VAL A 201 15.15 16.36 17.97
C VAL A 201 14.76 16.81 19.37
N GLY A 202 14.08 15.94 20.11
CA GLY A 202 13.48 16.23 21.42
C GLY A 202 12.02 16.72 21.37
N ASP A 203 11.50 17.11 20.21
CA ASP A 203 10.10 17.53 20.09
C ASP A 203 9.12 16.37 20.37
N ALA A 204 7.95 16.72 20.90
CA ALA A 204 6.88 15.78 21.18
C ALA A 204 5.95 15.61 19.97
N VAL A 205 5.73 14.38 19.52
CA VAL A 205 4.77 14.02 18.48
C VAL A 205 3.67 13.16 19.09
N ARG A 206 2.40 13.48 18.82
CA ARG A 206 1.27 12.64 19.19
C ARG A 206 1.00 11.66 18.04
N VAL A 207 1.09 10.37 18.34
CA VAL A 207 0.88 9.28 17.38
C VAL A 207 -0.49 8.66 17.66
N SER A 208 -1.33 8.54 16.64
CA SER A 208 -2.65 7.90 16.73
C SER A 208 -2.75 6.77 15.70
N GLY A 209 -2.84 5.53 16.16
CA GLY A 209 -2.86 4.35 15.30
C GLY A 209 -2.65 3.03 16.05
N PRO A 210 -2.33 1.92 15.35
CA PRO A 210 -2.16 1.88 13.90
C PRO A 210 -3.49 2.02 13.15
N LEU A 211 -3.36 2.30 11.85
CA LEU A 211 -4.43 2.50 10.89
C LEU A 211 -4.04 1.85 9.55
N GLY A 212 -5.01 1.70 8.66
CA GLY A 212 -4.78 1.16 7.33
C GLY A 212 -4.78 -0.36 7.27
N THR A 213 -4.98 -0.85 6.06
CA THR A 213 -5.41 -2.23 5.78
C THR A 213 -4.65 -2.89 4.63
N SER A 214 -3.81 -2.12 3.94
CA SER A 214 -2.70 -2.66 3.16
C SER A 214 -1.58 -3.02 4.13
N TYR A 215 -1.51 -4.29 4.51
CA TYR A 215 -0.46 -4.84 5.36
C TYR A 215 -0.20 -6.29 5.00
N LEU A 216 1.00 -6.77 5.35
CA LEU A 216 1.48 -8.12 5.07
C LEU A 216 0.46 -9.20 5.47
N ARG A 217 0.01 -9.95 4.46
CA ARG A 217 -0.75 -11.21 4.59
C ARG A 217 0.22 -12.37 4.71
N THR A 218 -0.13 -13.35 5.53
CA THR A 218 0.79 -14.41 5.99
C THR A 218 0.34 -15.83 5.68
N ARG A 219 -0.90 -16.03 5.24
CA ARG A 219 -1.42 -17.35 4.83
C ARG A 219 -1.32 -17.60 3.32
N HIS A 220 -0.92 -16.59 2.56
CA HIS A 220 -0.76 -16.70 1.11
C HIS A 220 0.67 -17.13 0.79
N ASP A 221 0.84 -18.37 0.34
CA ASP A 221 2.16 -18.98 0.08
C ASP A 221 2.69 -18.69 -1.34
N GLY A 222 1.83 -18.26 -2.27
CA GLY A 222 2.24 -17.80 -3.61
C GLY A 222 3.07 -16.50 -3.59
N PRO A 223 3.65 -16.06 -4.73
CA PRO A 223 4.60 -14.95 -4.77
C PRO A 223 4.02 -13.58 -4.39
N MET A 224 4.94 -12.63 -4.10
CA MET A 224 4.65 -11.26 -3.69
C MET A 224 5.19 -10.25 -4.72
N LEU A 225 4.38 -9.25 -5.07
CA LEU A 225 4.79 -8.12 -5.88
C LEU A 225 4.64 -6.81 -5.09
N CYS A 226 5.75 -6.17 -4.73
CA CYS A 226 5.79 -4.92 -3.98
C CYS A 226 6.16 -3.75 -4.91
N VAL A 227 5.25 -2.80 -5.12
CA VAL A 227 5.47 -1.62 -5.98
C VAL A 227 5.43 -0.35 -5.14
N ALA A 228 6.54 0.38 -5.13
CA ALA A 228 6.75 1.60 -4.36
C ALA A 228 6.96 2.81 -5.28
N GLY A 229 6.19 3.88 -5.09
CA GLY A 229 6.42 5.18 -5.72
C GLY A 229 6.88 6.22 -4.71
N GLY A 230 8.13 6.71 -4.83
CA GLY A 230 8.69 7.69 -3.90
C GLY A 230 8.66 7.22 -2.44
N THR A 231 8.02 7.97 -1.54
CA THR A 231 7.88 7.58 -0.12
C THR A 231 6.96 6.38 0.11
N GLY A 232 6.28 5.87 -0.94
CA GLY A 232 5.63 4.56 -0.91
C GLY A 232 6.59 3.40 -0.62
N LEU A 233 7.91 3.64 -0.66
CA LEU A 233 8.92 2.69 -0.21
C LEU A 233 8.86 2.42 1.31
N ALA A 234 8.37 3.34 2.13
CA ALA A 234 8.24 3.11 3.59
C ALA A 234 7.39 1.87 3.93
N PRO A 235 6.10 1.77 3.55
CA PRO A 235 5.29 0.58 3.85
C PRO A 235 5.81 -0.68 3.13
N VAL A 236 6.41 -0.54 1.94
CA VAL A 236 7.03 -1.69 1.24
C VAL A 236 8.22 -2.25 2.03
N LEU A 237 9.11 -1.40 2.57
CA LEU A 237 10.19 -1.84 3.45
C LEU A 237 9.64 -2.54 4.69
N SER A 238 8.59 -2.00 5.32
CA SER A 238 7.93 -2.65 6.45
C SER A 238 7.41 -4.05 6.06
N ILE A 239 6.65 -4.16 4.97
CA ILE A 239 6.08 -5.43 4.47
C ILE A 239 7.18 -6.48 4.19
N VAL A 240 8.24 -6.12 3.46
CA VAL A 240 9.32 -7.05 3.12
C VAL A 240 10.14 -7.43 4.36
N ARG A 241 10.47 -6.48 5.24
CA ARG A 241 11.09 -6.78 6.55
C ARG A 241 10.23 -7.73 7.37
N GLY A 242 8.90 -7.54 7.36
CA GLY A 242 7.94 -8.35 8.10
C GLY A 242 7.82 -9.78 7.57
N ALA A 243 7.96 -9.96 6.25
CA ALA A 243 7.96 -11.28 5.62
C ALA A 243 9.22 -12.07 6.03
N LEU A 244 10.39 -11.45 5.86
CA LEU A 244 11.68 -12.07 6.24
C LEU A 244 11.76 -12.34 7.75
N ALA A 245 11.29 -11.42 8.61
CA ALA A 245 11.26 -11.61 10.06
C ALA A 245 10.33 -12.75 10.51
N ARG A 246 9.36 -13.15 9.67
CA ARG A 246 8.46 -14.29 9.90
C ARG A 246 8.97 -15.60 9.26
N GLY A 247 10.15 -15.59 8.62
CA GLY A 247 10.70 -16.75 7.92
C GLY A 247 9.91 -17.14 6.67
N MET A 248 9.17 -16.20 6.08
CA MET A 248 8.42 -16.43 4.84
C MET A 248 9.39 -16.64 3.66
N THR A 249 9.10 -17.62 2.81
CA THR A 249 9.95 -18.04 1.68
C THR A 249 9.36 -17.72 0.30
N ASN A 250 8.28 -16.92 0.27
CA ASN A 250 7.65 -16.48 -0.97
C ASN A 250 8.68 -15.76 -1.87
N PRO A 251 8.70 -15.99 -3.21
CA PRO A 251 9.40 -15.09 -4.11
C PRO A 251 8.83 -13.67 -3.97
N ILE A 252 9.70 -12.65 -3.94
CA ILE A 252 9.31 -11.24 -3.74
C ILE A 252 9.93 -10.37 -4.84
N ASP A 253 9.10 -9.86 -5.72
CA ASP A 253 9.47 -8.83 -6.67
C ASP A 253 9.28 -7.43 -6.06
N ILE A 254 10.28 -6.57 -6.18
CA ILE A 254 10.25 -5.21 -5.64
C ILE A 254 10.53 -4.22 -6.78
N TYR A 255 9.56 -3.37 -7.09
CA TYR A 255 9.69 -2.28 -8.08
C TYR A 255 9.70 -0.93 -7.37
N VAL A 256 10.78 -0.18 -7.49
CA VAL A 256 10.93 1.17 -6.93
C VAL A 256 10.88 2.20 -8.06
N GLY A 257 9.82 3.01 -8.07
CA GLY A 257 9.60 4.10 -9.00
C GLY A 257 9.99 5.45 -8.40
N ALA A 258 10.83 6.20 -9.12
CA ALA A 258 11.22 7.56 -8.78
C ALA A 258 11.17 8.46 -10.03
N ARG A 259 11.30 9.79 -9.86
CA ARG A 259 11.32 10.70 -11.03
C ARG A 259 12.67 10.63 -11.73
N SER A 260 13.73 10.93 -10.99
CA SER A 260 15.13 10.93 -11.42
C SER A 260 15.97 9.99 -10.55
N PRO A 261 17.23 9.69 -10.93
CA PRO A 261 18.16 8.98 -10.06
C PRO A 261 18.35 9.65 -8.67
N ALA A 262 18.25 10.97 -8.58
CA ALA A 262 18.38 11.75 -7.35
C ALA A 262 17.14 11.73 -6.44
N ASP A 263 16.03 11.11 -6.90
CA ASP A 263 14.84 10.80 -6.09
C ASP A 263 14.88 9.38 -5.49
N VAL A 264 15.83 8.53 -5.92
CA VAL A 264 15.94 7.13 -5.48
C VAL A 264 16.65 7.07 -4.13
N TYR A 265 16.06 6.36 -3.18
CA TYR A 265 16.64 6.14 -1.85
C TYR A 265 16.37 4.71 -1.36
N GLY A 266 16.98 4.32 -0.23
CA GLY A 266 16.71 3.04 0.42
C GLY A 266 17.26 1.79 -0.28
N LEU A 267 17.97 1.93 -1.42
CA LEU A 267 18.56 0.80 -2.15
C LEU A 267 19.52 -0.05 -1.29
N ALA A 268 20.25 0.57 -0.35
CA ALA A 268 21.10 -0.16 0.59
C ALA A 268 20.28 -1.13 1.46
N TRP A 269 19.15 -0.67 2.02
CA TRP A 269 18.25 -1.52 2.80
C TRP A 269 17.60 -2.62 1.95
N LEU A 270 17.23 -2.32 0.69
CA LEU A 270 16.66 -3.33 -0.22
C LEU A 270 17.67 -4.39 -0.62
N ARG A 271 18.93 -4.01 -0.90
CA ARG A 271 20.03 -4.94 -1.15
C ARG A 271 20.34 -5.79 0.09
N GLU A 272 20.27 -5.21 1.28
CA GLU A 272 20.45 -5.93 2.56
C GLU A 272 19.23 -6.77 2.99
N LEU A 273 18.09 -6.62 2.31
CA LEU A 273 16.99 -7.58 2.39
C LEU A 273 17.22 -8.72 1.39
N ALA A 274 17.62 -8.39 0.16
CA ALA A 274 17.92 -9.37 -0.89
C ALA A 274 19.10 -10.30 -0.54
N SER A 275 20.15 -9.80 0.11
CA SER A 275 21.28 -10.59 0.61
C SER A 275 20.90 -11.68 1.62
N ARG A 276 19.70 -11.57 2.22
CA ARG A 276 19.18 -12.50 3.25
C ARG A 276 18.01 -13.34 2.75
N HIS A 277 17.61 -13.21 1.48
CA HIS A 277 16.50 -13.97 0.90
C HIS A 277 16.64 -14.09 -0.63
N ASP A 278 17.14 -15.24 -1.08
CA ASP A 278 17.46 -15.54 -2.50
C ASP A 278 16.29 -15.31 -3.48
N GLY A 279 15.05 -15.38 -2.99
CA GLY A 279 13.85 -15.11 -3.78
C GLY A 279 13.50 -13.63 -4.00
N ILE A 280 14.33 -12.66 -3.58
CA ILE A 280 14.07 -11.22 -3.82
C ILE A 280 14.64 -10.76 -5.17
N ARG A 281 13.78 -10.21 -6.03
CA ARG A 281 14.15 -9.52 -7.28
C ARG A 281 13.89 -8.02 -7.18
N LEU A 282 14.94 -7.21 -7.27
CA LEU A 282 14.84 -5.75 -7.19
C LEU A 282 14.91 -5.10 -8.59
N GLN A 283 13.97 -4.21 -8.88
CA GLN A 283 13.89 -3.38 -10.08
C GLN A 283 13.77 -1.91 -9.68
N VAL A 284 14.58 -1.03 -10.28
CA VAL A 284 14.54 0.42 -10.05
C VAL A 284 14.20 1.10 -11.39
N VAL A 285 13.22 1.99 -11.36
CA VAL A 285 12.66 2.63 -12.55
C VAL A 285 12.60 4.15 -12.33
N THR A 286 13.16 4.92 -13.26
CA THR A 286 13.17 6.39 -13.23
C THR A 286 12.54 6.94 -14.50
N THR A 287 11.74 8.00 -14.39
CA THR A 287 11.11 8.65 -15.55
C THR A 287 12.03 9.58 -16.34
N THR A 288 13.18 9.96 -15.76
CA THR A 288 14.23 10.76 -16.41
C THR A 288 15.59 10.10 -16.18
N ASP A 289 16.53 10.34 -17.07
CA ASP A 289 17.92 9.87 -16.93
C ASP A 289 18.75 10.75 -15.99
N ALA A 290 19.96 10.29 -15.65
CA ALA A 290 20.92 11.07 -14.86
C ALA A 290 21.40 12.34 -15.58
N ALA A 291 21.38 12.35 -16.92
CA ALA A 291 21.79 13.48 -17.75
C ALA A 291 20.78 14.66 -17.72
N ASP A 292 19.51 14.37 -17.46
CA ASP A 292 18.43 15.38 -17.40
C ASP A 292 18.21 15.93 -15.98
N ALA A 293 18.98 15.47 -15.00
CA ALA A 293 18.91 15.97 -13.63
C ALA A 293 19.50 17.41 -13.56
N PRO A 294 18.76 18.42 -13.07
CA PRO A 294 19.27 19.78 -12.98
C PRO A 294 20.46 19.85 -12.02
N GLY A 295 21.66 20.07 -12.58
CA GLY A 295 22.92 20.17 -11.83
C GLY A 295 23.91 19.02 -12.03
N ALA A 296 23.69 18.10 -12.98
CA ALA A 296 24.64 17.02 -13.27
C ALA A 296 26.03 17.54 -13.72
N PRO A 297 27.14 17.20 -13.05
CA PRO A 297 28.49 17.56 -13.51
C PRO A 297 28.93 16.64 -14.67
N ILE A 298 29.48 17.25 -15.72
CA ILE A 298 30.05 16.52 -16.86
C ILE A 298 31.47 16.05 -16.49
N THR A 299 31.68 14.75 -16.24
CA THR A 299 33.03 14.15 -16.21
C THR A 299 33.04 12.72 -16.71
N SER A 300 34.12 12.37 -17.43
CA SER A 300 34.35 11.09 -18.09
C SER A 300 34.98 10.02 -17.18
N ILE A 301 34.92 8.78 -17.66
CA ILE A 301 35.36 7.55 -16.99
C ILE A 301 36.89 7.48 -16.83
N ALA A 302 37.38 7.08 -15.65
CA ALA A 302 38.64 6.33 -15.46
C ALA A 302 38.63 5.59 -14.11
N SER A 303 39.28 4.42 -14.05
CA SER A 303 39.20 3.43 -12.95
C SER A 303 40.48 3.35 -12.07
N GLY A 304 40.34 2.86 -10.83
CA GLY A 304 41.48 2.46 -9.98
C GLY A 304 41.04 2.08 -8.55
N ALA A 305 41.53 0.96 -8.02
CA ALA A 305 41.08 0.38 -6.73
C ALA A 305 42.24 0.07 -5.76
N SER A 306 41.96 -0.04 -4.44
CA SER A 306 42.52 -1.06 -3.51
C SER A 306 42.05 -0.82 -2.03
N ALA A 307 42.28 -1.80 -1.14
CA ALA A 307 41.46 -2.06 0.07
C ALA A 307 42.22 -2.11 1.43
N ALA A 308 41.47 -2.09 2.56
CA ALA A 308 41.77 -2.68 3.90
C ALA A 308 40.65 -2.29 4.94
N SER A 309 39.79 -3.17 5.51
CA SER A 309 39.94 -4.01 6.74
C SER A 309 39.91 -3.23 8.09
N GLU A 310 39.13 -3.50 9.17
CA GLU A 310 38.26 -4.63 9.63
C GLU A 310 37.15 -4.21 10.67
N ALA A 311 36.34 -5.21 11.13
CA ALA A 311 35.78 -5.44 12.50
C ALA A 311 34.48 -4.78 13.06
N PHE A 312 33.39 -5.55 13.04
CA PHE A 312 32.30 -5.80 14.04
C PHE A 312 31.70 -4.70 14.98
N GLY A 313 30.37 -4.53 14.94
CA GLY A 313 29.54 -4.19 16.13
C GLY A 313 28.17 -3.49 15.91
N ALA A 314 27.07 -4.19 16.26
CA ALA A 314 25.66 -3.72 16.41
C ALA A 314 24.85 -3.31 15.14
N PRO A 315 23.52 -3.53 15.12
CA PRO A 315 22.67 -3.22 13.94
C PRO A 315 22.05 -1.81 14.01
N GLY A 316 22.28 -0.97 13.00
CA GLY A 316 21.46 0.24 12.78
C GLY A 316 22.17 1.53 12.37
N ALA A 317 22.88 1.54 11.24
CA ALA A 317 23.17 2.75 10.46
C ALA A 317 23.57 2.35 9.01
N PRO A 318 23.32 3.16 7.97
CA PRO A 318 23.92 2.93 6.68
C PRO A 318 25.42 3.25 6.74
N GLY A 319 26.27 2.30 6.35
CA GLY A 319 27.69 2.56 6.14
C GLY A 319 27.93 3.54 4.98
N ALA A 320 29.05 4.26 5.03
CA ALA A 320 29.55 5.04 3.90
C ALA A 320 29.81 4.12 2.69
N PRO A 321 29.75 4.65 1.45
CA PRO A 321 29.72 3.81 0.27
C PRO A 321 31.11 3.27 -0.09
N ASP A 322 31.23 1.95 -0.15
CA ASP A 322 32.06 1.28 -1.16
C ASP A 322 31.47 -0.11 -1.46
N ALA A 323 31.62 -0.55 -2.71
CA ALA A 323 30.74 -1.57 -3.30
C ALA A 323 31.29 -3.01 -3.23
N PRO A 324 30.40 -4.01 -3.31
CA PRO A 324 30.67 -5.25 -4.03
C PRO A 324 29.95 -5.27 -5.39
N GLU A 325 30.69 -5.67 -6.42
CA GLU A 325 30.33 -5.62 -7.83
C GLU A 325 29.44 -6.81 -8.26
N ALA A 326 28.19 -6.87 -7.77
CA ALA A 326 27.17 -7.81 -8.25
C ALA A 326 25.74 -7.42 -7.81
N LEU A 327 25.15 -6.36 -8.36
CA LEU A 327 23.68 -6.08 -8.42
C LEU A 327 23.42 -4.69 -9.05
N ASN A 328 23.75 -4.56 -10.34
CA ASN A 328 23.41 -3.41 -11.18
C ASN A 328 22.69 -3.89 -12.45
N PRO A 329 21.36 -3.98 -12.47
CA PRO A 329 20.63 -3.43 -13.60
C PRO A 329 20.80 -1.90 -13.55
N GLY A 330 21.11 -1.26 -14.68
CA GLY A 330 20.93 0.19 -14.77
C GLY A 330 19.50 0.58 -14.42
N PHE A 331 19.28 1.79 -13.90
CA PHE A 331 17.92 2.26 -13.65
C PHE A 331 17.15 2.23 -14.98
N ARG A 332 15.97 1.61 -14.97
CA ARG A 332 15.15 1.47 -16.17
C ARG A 332 14.45 2.79 -16.44
N LEU A 333 14.56 3.30 -17.66
CA LEU A 333 13.85 4.51 -18.06
C LEU A 333 12.36 4.20 -18.32
N GLY A 334 11.46 5.02 -17.76
CA GLY A 334 10.01 4.92 -17.95
C GLY A 334 9.22 4.96 -16.63
N HIS A 335 7.99 4.47 -16.64
CA HIS A 335 7.19 4.25 -15.43
C HIS A 335 7.28 2.81 -14.93
N VAL A 336 7.06 2.59 -13.62
CA VAL A 336 7.02 1.24 -13.03
C VAL A 336 5.99 0.33 -13.69
N THR A 337 4.88 0.89 -14.21
CA THR A 337 3.87 0.16 -14.98
C THR A 337 4.41 -0.37 -16.30
N ASP A 338 5.33 0.34 -16.94
CA ASP A 338 5.92 -0.04 -18.22
C ASP A 338 6.92 -1.18 -18.02
N ALA A 339 7.72 -1.07 -16.94
CA ALA A 339 8.61 -2.14 -16.49
C ALA A 339 7.83 -3.42 -16.12
N LEU A 340 6.75 -3.30 -15.34
CA LEU A 340 5.85 -4.41 -15.02
C LEU A 340 5.18 -4.99 -16.28
N ALA A 341 4.83 -4.16 -17.26
CA ALA A 341 4.23 -4.61 -18.50
C ALA A 341 5.20 -5.39 -19.40
N ALA A 342 6.48 -5.02 -19.42
CA ALA A 342 7.52 -5.75 -20.13
C ALA A 342 7.86 -7.07 -19.42
N ASP A 343 8.02 -7.07 -18.09
CA ASP A 343 8.46 -8.23 -17.33
C ASP A 343 7.36 -9.30 -17.19
N TYR A 344 6.10 -8.87 -17.16
CA TYR A 344 4.91 -9.71 -17.08
C TYR A 344 4.02 -9.48 -18.30
N ALA A 345 4.58 -9.72 -19.48
CA ALA A 345 3.92 -9.47 -20.77
C ALA A 345 2.84 -10.51 -21.14
N ALA A 346 2.96 -11.75 -20.65
CA ALA A 346 2.00 -12.81 -20.97
C ALA A 346 0.65 -12.59 -20.23
N PRO A 347 -0.49 -12.98 -20.84
CA PRO A 347 -1.76 -13.09 -20.11
C PRO A 347 -1.61 -14.00 -18.90
N GLU A 348 -2.27 -13.67 -17.80
CA GLU A 348 -2.26 -14.45 -16.54
C GLU A 348 -0.87 -14.70 -15.93
N ALA A 349 0.18 -13.98 -16.36
CA ALA A 349 1.55 -14.13 -15.85
C ALA A 349 1.69 -13.89 -14.34
N LEU A 350 0.69 -13.27 -13.71
CA LEU A 350 0.62 -13.00 -12.27
C LEU A 350 -0.54 -13.74 -11.59
N SER A 351 -1.09 -14.78 -12.21
CA SER A 351 -2.07 -15.66 -11.57
C SER A 351 -1.47 -16.32 -10.31
N GLY A 352 -2.20 -16.28 -9.20
CA GLY A 352 -1.71 -16.77 -7.90
C GLY A 352 -0.65 -15.90 -7.21
N TRP A 353 -0.40 -14.66 -7.69
CA TRP A 353 0.41 -13.66 -6.98
C TRP A 353 -0.46 -12.80 -6.07
N ARG A 354 0.17 -12.14 -5.09
CA ARG A 354 -0.41 -10.99 -4.38
C ARG A 354 0.42 -9.73 -4.56
N ALA A 355 -0.20 -8.57 -4.56
CA ALA A 355 0.44 -7.28 -4.78
C ALA A 355 0.27 -6.29 -3.62
N TYR A 356 1.33 -5.55 -3.32
CA TYR A 356 1.35 -4.42 -2.38
C TYR A 356 1.76 -3.15 -3.12
N LEU A 357 0.82 -2.21 -3.29
CA LEU A 357 0.99 -1.02 -4.14
C LEU A 357 0.95 0.24 -3.28
N CYS A 358 2.06 0.97 -3.19
CA CYS A 358 2.19 2.10 -2.26
C CYS A 358 2.78 3.34 -2.94
N GLY A 359 2.14 4.50 -2.80
CA GLY A 359 2.69 5.78 -3.30
C GLY A 359 1.64 6.70 -3.93
N ALA A 360 2.04 7.48 -4.93
CA ALA A 360 1.18 8.46 -5.58
C ALA A 360 -0.07 7.81 -6.23
N PRO A 361 -1.29 8.36 -6.06
CA PRO A 361 -2.51 7.74 -6.56
C PRO A 361 -2.50 7.37 -8.05
N PRO A 362 -2.01 8.19 -9.00
CA PRO A 362 -1.98 7.81 -10.41
C PRO A 362 -1.16 6.54 -10.70
N MET A 363 -0.07 6.32 -9.94
CA MET A 363 0.75 5.11 -10.04
C MET A 363 -0.02 3.90 -9.50
N VAL A 364 -0.61 4.04 -8.30
CA VAL A 364 -1.38 2.97 -7.65
C VAL A 364 -2.60 2.56 -8.50
N ASP A 365 -3.33 3.53 -9.05
CA ASP A 365 -4.50 3.29 -9.90
C ASP A 365 -4.10 2.60 -11.22
N ALA A 366 -3.00 3.03 -11.86
CA ALA A 366 -2.51 2.43 -13.09
C ALA A 366 -1.95 1.01 -12.87
N ALA A 367 -1.15 0.80 -11.83
CA ALA A 367 -0.66 -0.52 -11.45
C ALA A 367 -1.82 -1.46 -11.08
N THR A 368 -2.81 -1.00 -10.33
CA THR A 368 -3.99 -1.83 -9.97
C THR A 368 -4.73 -2.35 -11.19
N ARG A 369 -4.92 -1.52 -12.24
CA ARG A 369 -5.53 -1.97 -13.50
C ARG A 369 -4.66 -3.00 -14.21
N LEU A 370 -3.38 -2.66 -14.42
CA LEU A 370 -2.40 -3.51 -15.11
C LEU A 370 -2.29 -4.90 -14.49
N LEU A 371 -2.23 -4.98 -13.15
CA LEU A 371 -2.05 -6.26 -12.45
C LEU A 371 -3.29 -7.15 -12.49
N ARG A 372 -4.49 -6.57 -12.52
CA ARG A 372 -5.73 -7.31 -12.79
C ARG A 372 -5.76 -7.87 -14.21
N GLU A 373 -5.34 -7.06 -15.20
CA GLU A 373 -5.21 -7.48 -16.61
C GLU A 373 -4.17 -8.61 -16.79
N ARG A 374 -3.24 -8.81 -15.83
CA ARG A 374 -2.28 -9.92 -15.79
C ARG A 374 -2.66 -11.05 -14.82
N GLY A 375 -3.89 -11.08 -14.31
CA GLY A 375 -4.44 -12.21 -13.57
C GLY A 375 -4.24 -12.20 -12.05
N ILE A 376 -3.77 -11.10 -11.43
CA ILE A 376 -3.88 -10.99 -9.97
C ILE A 376 -5.36 -10.80 -9.61
N ASP A 377 -5.91 -11.68 -8.76
CA ASP A 377 -7.25 -11.46 -8.19
C ASP A 377 -7.26 -10.13 -7.42
N ALA A 378 -8.25 -9.29 -7.71
CA ALA A 378 -8.41 -8.01 -7.03
C ALA A 378 -8.67 -8.11 -5.50
N ALA A 379 -8.92 -9.30 -4.95
CA ALA A 379 -8.87 -9.57 -3.52
C ALA A 379 -7.43 -9.49 -2.95
N HIS A 380 -6.43 -9.88 -3.75
CA HIS A 380 -5.02 -9.95 -3.36
C HIS A 380 -4.19 -8.75 -3.85
N ILE A 381 -4.84 -7.64 -4.23
CA ILE A 381 -4.19 -6.34 -4.50
C ILE A 381 -4.44 -5.40 -3.31
N TYR A 382 -3.40 -5.20 -2.50
CA TYR A 382 -3.43 -4.34 -1.33
C TYR A 382 -2.81 -2.98 -1.66
N ALA A 383 -3.65 -1.96 -1.80
CA ALA A 383 -3.26 -0.62 -2.24
C ALA A 383 -3.26 0.41 -1.09
N ASP A 384 -2.20 1.22 -1.00
CA ASP A 384 -2.08 2.40 -0.13
C ASP A 384 -1.71 3.64 -0.97
N ALA A 385 -2.75 4.38 -1.39
CA ALA A 385 -2.62 5.55 -2.25
C ALA A 385 -2.52 6.85 -1.42
N PHE A 386 -1.41 7.57 -1.58
CA PHE A 386 -1.08 8.75 -0.80
C PHE A 386 -1.77 10.01 -1.35
N TYR A 387 -3.06 10.14 -1.09
CA TYR A 387 -3.82 11.33 -1.47
C TYR A 387 -3.34 12.58 -0.71
N ALA A 388 -3.03 13.64 -1.45
CA ALA A 388 -2.96 14.97 -0.87
C ALA A 388 -4.34 15.32 -0.28
N LYS A 389 -4.37 15.80 0.96
CA LYS A 389 -5.61 16.39 1.51
C LYS A 389 -5.92 17.64 0.69
N ALA A 390 -7.14 17.76 0.17
CA ALA A 390 -7.60 19.00 -0.45
C ALA A 390 -7.37 20.18 0.52
N ALA A 391 -6.96 21.31 -0.04
CA ALA A 391 -6.63 22.53 0.69
C ALA A 391 -7.87 23.10 1.42
#